data_AF-A0A7S0PS78-F1
#
_entry.id   AF-A0A7S0PS78-F1
#
_cell.length_a   1.000
_cell.length_b   1.000
_cell.length_c   1.000
_cell.angle_alpha   90.00
_cell.angle_beta   90.00
_cell.angle_gamma   90.00
#
_symmetry.space_group_name_H-M   'P 1'
#
loop_
_entity.id
_entity.type
_entity.pdbx_description
1 polymer ?
#
loop_
_entity_poly.entity_id
_entity_poly.type
_entity_poly.pdbx_seq_one_letter_code
_entity_poly.pdbx_strand_id
1 'polypeptide(L)'
;MEPRELAGHVASGIVAGTAVEAALYPIDTIKTRLQAARGGAAVSWRHLYKGLGGNLVGVVPACALFFAVYEPAKRALLPTPGAFGEGTAAHHRRTAAAHLAAAASAGLASSLVRVPTEVVKTRMQTGQFSSARAALRHIVAKEGRLAAGLFAGFGSFLLRDLPFDAIEFASYEQLKLAWCALAPVAPKPSSTAPGGTNPDGEVETRRRPLRRHESAVLGAVAGAVTGAVTTPLDVVKTRLMTQGAEGRGGGSDGRRYRGVVDCLARMVREEGASSLLKGIQPRVTFIGIGGGVFFFVLEAAKGVFVAES
;
A
#
# COMPACT_ATOMS: atom_id res chain seq x y z
N MET A 1 21.37 -9.30 -8.90
CA MET A 1 20.97 -7.88 -8.95
C MET A 1 22.15 -7.14 -8.40
N GLU A 2 22.68 -6.21 -9.16
CA GLU A 2 23.83 -5.43 -8.70
C GLU A 2 23.40 -4.55 -7.52
N PRO A 3 24.25 -4.32 -6.52
CA PRO A 3 23.90 -3.47 -5.36
C PRO A 3 23.42 -2.07 -5.76
N ARG A 4 23.93 -1.52 -6.87
CA ARG A 4 23.54 -0.21 -7.41
C ARG A 4 22.11 -0.22 -7.96
N GLU A 5 21.75 -1.25 -8.71
CA GLU A 5 20.39 -1.45 -9.25
C GLU A 5 19.37 -1.56 -8.10
N LEU A 6 19.69 -2.33 -7.05
CA LEU A 6 18.84 -2.44 -5.86
C LEU A 6 18.69 -1.09 -5.15
N ALA A 7 19.79 -0.35 -4.96
CA ALA A 7 19.76 0.97 -4.36
C ALA A 7 18.90 1.95 -5.16
N GLY A 8 18.96 1.91 -6.49
CA GLY A 8 18.13 2.73 -7.36
C GLY A 8 16.63 2.43 -7.24
N HIS A 9 16.26 1.14 -7.12
CA HIS A 9 14.87 0.76 -6.86
C HIS A 9 14.38 1.18 -5.48
N VAL A 10 15.21 1.00 -4.44
CA VAL A 10 14.90 1.42 -3.07
C VAL A 10 14.72 2.94 -3.01
N ALA A 11 15.63 3.71 -3.60
CA ALA A 11 15.54 5.17 -3.67
C ALA A 11 14.25 5.62 -4.39
N SER A 12 13.93 4.99 -5.53
CA SER A 12 12.71 5.28 -6.28
C SER A 12 11.45 5.00 -5.45
N GLY A 13 11.44 3.91 -4.70
CA GLY A 13 10.35 3.54 -3.80
C GLY A 13 10.15 4.52 -2.64
N ILE A 14 11.25 4.98 -2.03
CA ILE A 14 11.22 5.99 -0.96
C ILE A 14 10.67 7.31 -1.50
N VAL A 15 11.16 7.78 -2.66
CA VAL A 15 10.70 9.04 -3.27
C VAL A 15 9.21 8.96 -3.61
N ALA A 16 8.76 7.85 -4.20
CA ALA A 16 7.35 7.64 -4.50
C ALA A 16 6.47 7.61 -3.23
N GLY A 17 6.87 6.84 -2.22
CA GLY A 17 6.12 6.72 -0.97
C GLY A 17 6.02 8.04 -0.20
N THR A 18 7.12 8.79 -0.13
CA THR A 18 7.13 10.11 0.53
C THR A 18 6.34 11.16 -0.25
N ALA A 19 6.36 11.13 -1.59
CA ALA A 19 5.58 12.04 -2.42
C ALA A 19 4.07 11.82 -2.24
N VAL A 20 3.61 10.57 -2.19
CA VAL A 20 2.20 10.23 -1.90
C VAL A 20 1.80 10.74 -0.54
N GLU A 21 2.61 10.47 0.49
CA GLU A 21 2.31 10.93 1.84
C GLU A 21 2.22 12.45 1.87
N ALA A 22 3.16 13.18 1.27
CA ALA A 22 3.12 14.65 1.22
C ALA A 22 1.90 15.18 0.43
N ALA A 23 1.51 14.51 -0.66
CA ALA A 23 0.36 14.92 -1.46
C ALA A 23 -0.98 14.68 -0.73
N LEU A 24 -1.10 13.56 -0.02
CA LEU A 24 -2.33 13.16 0.66
C LEU A 24 -2.43 13.64 2.12
N TYR A 25 -1.33 14.09 2.72
CA TYR A 25 -1.28 14.50 4.13
C TYR A 25 -2.35 15.52 4.54
N PRO A 26 -2.67 16.56 3.74
CA PRO A 26 -3.74 17.50 4.08
C PRO A 26 -5.09 16.82 4.18
N ILE A 27 -5.38 15.89 3.27
CA ILE A 27 -6.64 15.16 3.18
C ILE A 27 -6.77 14.21 4.37
N ASP A 28 -5.70 13.48 4.70
CA ASP A 28 -5.66 12.62 5.88
C ASP A 28 -5.83 13.41 7.18
N THR A 29 -5.23 14.60 7.26
CA THR A 29 -5.40 15.50 8.40
C THR A 29 -6.84 15.99 8.54
N ILE A 30 -7.51 16.30 7.43
CA ILE A 30 -8.93 16.68 7.43
C ILE A 30 -9.79 15.49 7.86
N LYS A 31 -9.60 14.32 7.25
CA LYS A 31 -10.34 13.09 7.57
C LYS A 31 -10.21 12.70 9.05
N THR A 32 -8.97 12.67 9.57
CA THR A 32 -8.71 12.29 10.96
C THR A 32 -9.32 13.29 11.94
N ARG A 33 -9.25 14.59 11.66
CA ARG A 33 -9.90 15.62 12.50
C ARG A 33 -11.42 15.52 12.47
N LEU A 34 -12.02 15.27 11.31
CA LEU A 34 -13.47 15.06 11.19
C LEU A 34 -13.93 13.80 11.94
N GLN A 35 -13.11 12.74 11.94
CA GLN A 35 -13.40 11.49 12.65
C GLN A 35 -13.16 11.59 14.17
N ALA A 36 -12.21 12.42 14.61
CA ALA A 36 -11.89 12.61 16.02
C ALA A 36 -12.78 13.66 16.71
N ALA A 37 -13.24 14.68 15.98
CA ALA A 37 -14.06 15.75 16.53
C ALA A 37 -15.51 15.29 16.76
N ARG A 38 -15.82 14.80 17.95
CA ARG A 38 -17.20 14.56 18.45
C ARG A 38 -18.04 15.84 18.64
N GLY A 39 -17.81 16.91 17.87
CA GLY A 39 -18.48 18.19 18.11
C GLY A 39 -18.16 19.33 17.12
N GLY A 40 -17.87 19.05 15.85
CA GLY A 40 -17.82 20.10 14.83
C GLY A 40 -16.70 21.14 14.99
N ALA A 41 -15.54 20.75 15.56
CA ALA A 41 -14.41 21.66 15.72
C ALA A 41 -13.95 22.23 14.36
N ALA A 42 -13.75 23.55 14.31
CA ALA A 42 -13.38 24.26 13.08
C ALA A 42 -12.04 23.74 12.52
N VAL A 43 -12.06 23.31 11.26
CA VAL A 43 -10.87 22.83 10.56
C VAL A 43 -9.98 24.03 10.22
N SER A 44 -8.84 24.15 10.92
CA SER A 44 -7.83 25.17 10.59
C SER A 44 -7.02 24.76 9.37
N TRP A 45 -7.24 25.46 8.25
CA TRP A 45 -6.54 25.27 6.97
C TRP A 45 -5.04 25.58 7.04
N ARG A 46 -4.59 26.38 8.02
CA ARG A 46 -3.18 26.78 8.18
C ARG A 46 -2.27 25.69 8.76
N HIS A 47 -2.83 24.61 9.30
CA HIS A 47 -2.08 23.57 10.01
C HIS A 47 -2.28 22.17 9.42
N LEU A 48 -2.50 22.08 8.11
CA LEU A 48 -2.76 20.81 7.43
C LEU A 48 -1.51 19.93 7.33
N TYR A 49 -0.32 20.51 7.23
CA TYR A 49 0.96 19.79 7.20
C TYR A 49 1.60 19.54 8.58
N LYS A 50 0.93 19.97 9.65
CA LYS A 50 1.47 19.83 11.01
C LYS A 50 1.57 18.34 11.36
N GLY A 51 2.78 17.86 11.61
CA GLY A 51 3.08 16.46 11.93
C GLY A 51 3.63 15.62 10.77
N LEU A 52 3.69 16.17 9.53
CA LEU A 52 4.20 15.44 8.36
C LEU A 52 5.61 14.90 8.62
N GLY A 53 6.51 15.74 9.15
CA GLY A 53 7.89 15.32 9.46
C GLY A 53 7.96 14.14 10.43
N GLY A 54 7.08 14.09 11.45
CA GLY A 54 7.02 12.96 12.39
C GLY A 54 6.48 11.69 11.75
N ASN A 55 5.57 11.83 10.78
CA ASN A 55 5.06 10.70 10.02
C ASN A 55 6.09 10.12 9.05
N LEU A 56 6.87 10.98 8.39
CA LEU A 56 7.92 10.56 7.44
C LEU A 56 9.03 9.72 8.10
N VAL A 57 9.28 9.89 9.40
CA VAL A 57 10.22 9.06 10.17
C VAL A 57 9.82 7.57 10.16
N GLY A 58 8.52 7.26 10.05
CA GLY A 58 8.06 5.88 9.89
C GLY A 58 7.93 5.43 8.43
N VAL A 59 7.50 6.32 7.55
CA VAL A 59 7.26 6.00 6.14
C VAL A 59 8.56 5.70 5.39
N VAL A 60 9.60 6.53 5.54
CA VAL A 60 10.86 6.38 4.78
C VAL A 60 11.51 5.01 5.02
N PRO A 61 11.74 4.56 6.27
CA PRO A 61 12.35 3.25 6.50
C PRO A 61 11.44 2.09 6.10
N ALA A 62 10.12 2.25 6.27
CA ALA A 62 9.15 1.23 5.85
C ALA A 62 9.14 1.03 4.33
N CYS A 63 9.18 2.12 3.55
CA CYS A 63 9.31 2.07 2.09
C CYS A 63 10.66 1.48 1.67
N ALA A 64 11.75 1.88 2.32
CA ALA A 64 13.07 1.36 2.02
C ALA A 64 13.12 -0.18 2.19
N LEU A 65 12.61 -0.66 3.33
CA LEU A 65 12.58 -2.09 3.65
C LEU A 65 11.64 -2.86 2.72
N PHE A 66 10.50 -2.28 2.36
CA PHE A 66 9.59 -2.88 1.38
C PHE A 66 10.32 -3.15 0.06
N PHE A 67 10.92 -2.13 -0.56
CA PHE A 67 11.60 -2.30 -1.85
C PHE A 67 12.87 -3.14 -1.76
N ALA A 68 13.60 -3.08 -0.63
CA ALA A 68 14.78 -3.91 -0.40
C ALA A 68 14.46 -5.41 -0.35
N VAL A 69 13.24 -5.79 0.07
CA VAL A 69 12.78 -7.19 0.08
C VAL A 69 12.03 -7.54 -1.21
N TYR A 70 11.17 -6.64 -1.69
CA TYR A 70 10.32 -6.85 -2.86
C TYR A 70 11.14 -7.12 -4.12
N GLU A 71 12.18 -6.31 -4.39
CA GLU A 71 12.91 -6.39 -5.65
C GLU A 71 13.73 -7.69 -5.80
N PRO A 72 14.51 -8.13 -4.79
CA PRO A 72 15.16 -9.44 -4.82
C PRO A 72 14.16 -10.59 -4.85
N ALA A 73 13.09 -10.54 -4.03
CA ALA A 73 12.08 -11.61 -3.98
C ALA A 73 11.36 -11.77 -5.32
N LYS A 74 10.96 -10.65 -5.95
CA LYS A 74 10.38 -10.62 -7.29
C LYS A 74 11.32 -11.26 -8.31
N ARG A 75 12.60 -10.89 -8.31
CA ARG A 75 13.59 -11.44 -9.26
C ARG A 75 13.82 -12.95 -9.05
N ALA A 76 13.77 -13.42 -7.81
CA ALA A 76 13.95 -14.84 -7.49
C ALA A 76 12.72 -15.70 -7.83
N LEU A 77 11.51 -15.14 -7.73
CA LEU A 77 10.25 -15.86 -7.92
C LEU A 77 9.68 -15.77 -9.34
N LEU A 78 10.06 -14.76 -10.11
CA LEU A 78 9.59 -14.60 -11.49
C LEU A 78 10.15 -15.70 -12.39
N PRO A 79 9.32 -16.31 -13.25
CA PRO A 79 9.80 -17.24 -14.27
C PRO A 79 10.83 -16.58 -15.18
N THR A 80 11.86 -17.33 -15.58
CA THR A 80 12.88 -16.86 -16.52
C THR A 80 12.22 -16.41 -17.84
N PRO A 81 12.60 -15.24 -18.40
CA PRO A 81 12.18 -14.84 -19.74
C PRO A 81 12.55 -15.93 -20.76
N GLY A 82 11.63 -16.30 -21.67
CA GLY A 82 11.84 -17.41 -22.61
C GLY A 82 11.49 -18.81 -22.07
N ALA A 83 10.91 -18.92 -20.86
CA ALA A 83 10.49 -20.21 -20.33
C ALA A 83 9.34 -20.82 -21.16
N PHE A 84 9.38 -22.15 -21.33
CA PHE A 84 8.37 -22.92 -22.07
C PHE A 84 6.94 -22.56 -21.60
N GLY A 85 6.10 -22.08 -22.52
CA GLY A 85 4.74 -21.62 -22.24
C GLY A 85 4.58 -20.13 -21.91
N GLU A 86 5.56 -19.29 -22.24
CA GLU A 86 5.42 -17.82 -22.23
C GLU A 86 4.15 -17.39 -23.01
N GLY A 87 3.34 -16.52 -22.40
CA GLY A 87 2.04 -16.11 -22.96
C GLY A 87 0.85 -17.00 -22.60
N THR A 88 1.04 -18.19 -22.02
CA THR A 88 -0.08 -19.05 -21.58
C THR A 88 -0.77 -18.53 -20.30
N ALA A 89 -2.02 -18.96 -20.07
CA ALA A 89 -2.73 -18.68 -18.82
C ALA A 89 -2.04 -19.29 -17.57
N ALA A 90 -1.28 -20.37 -17.75
CA ALA A 90 -0.47 -20.95 -16.68
C ALA A 90 0.73 -20.05 -16.33
N HIS A 91 1.42 -19.50 -17.33
CA HIS A 91 2.50 -18.54 -17.13
C HIS A 91 2.02 -17.27 -16.41
N HIS A 92 0.89 -16.68 -16.85
CA HIS A 92 0.31 -15.51 -16.19
C HIS A 92 -0.04 -15.76 -14.72
N ARG A 93 -0.60 -16.93 -14.38
CA ARG A 93 -0.89 -17.31 -12.99
C ARG A 93 0.37 -17.44 -12.13
N ARG A 94 1.45 -18.00 -12.67
CA ARG A 94 2.74 -18.11 -11.97
C ARG A 94 3.37 -16.73 -11.74
N THR A 95 3.35 -15.86 -12.74
CA THR A 95 3.83 -14.48 -12.63
C THR A 95 3.04 -13.69 -11.58
N ALA A 96 1.70 -13.79 -11.60
CA ALA A 96 0.86 -13.15 -10.57
C ALA A 96 1.18 -13.70 -9.17
N ALA A 97 1.32 -15.02 -9.01
CA ALA A 97 1.66 -15.63 -7.73
C ALA A 97 3.05 -15.20 -7.22
N ALA A 98 4.03 -15.05 -8.11
CA ALA A 98 5.36 -14.56 -7.78
C ALA A 98 5.33 -13.11 -7.26
N HIS A 99 4.60 -12.21 -7.94
CA HIS A 99 4.41 -10.84 -7.49
C HIS A 99 3.69 -10.77 -6.14
N LEU A 100 2.64 -11.58 -5.95
CA LEU A 100 1.90 -11.66 -4.69
C LEU A 100 2.79 -12.13 -3.53
N ALA A 101 3.59 -13.19 -3.75
CA ALA A 101 4.49 -13.72 -2.73
C ALA A 101 5.64 -12.74 -2.39
N ALA A 102 6.19 -12.05 -3.40
CA ALA A 102 7.18 -10.99 -3.20
C ALA A 102 6.59 -9.79 -2.45
N ALA A 103 5.38 -9.35 -2.81
CA ALA A 103 4.69 -8.25 -2.12
C ALA A 103 4.32 -8.62 -0.69
N ALA A 104 3.85 -9.84 -0.43
CA ALA A 104 3.50 -10.30 0.90
C ALA A 104 4.73 -10.37 1.83
N SER A 105 5.86 -10.89 1.35
CA SER A 105 7.10 -10.93 2.14
C SER A 105 7.67 -9.54 2.40
N ALA A 106 7.63 -8.65 1.40
CA ALA A 106 8.01 -7.24 1.56
C ALA A 106 7.08 -6.47 2.52
N GLY A 107 5.78 -6.69 2.43
CA GLY A 107 4.76 -6.12 3.32
C GLY A 107 4.98 -6.57 4.77
N LEU A 108 5.27 -7.85 4.99
CA LEU A 108 5.65 -8.38 6.30
C LEU A 108 6.90 -7.70 6.85
N ALA A 109 7.96 -7.60 6.06
CA ALA A 109 9.19 -6.93 6.49
C ALA A 109 8.95 -5.44 6.81
N SER A 110 8.31 -4.71 5.91
CA SER A 110 7.94 -3.30 6.08
C SER A 110 7.06 -3.06 7.31
N SER A 111 6.14 -3.98 7.60
CA SER A 111 5.24 -3.88 8.75
C SER A 111 5.96 -3.86 10.10
N LEU A 112 7.15 -4.44 10.20
CA LEU A 112 7.96 -4.41 11.44
C LEU A 112 8.36 -2.98 11.83
N VAL A 113 8.49 -2.08 10.85
CA VAL A 113 8.83 -0.67 11.09
C VAL A 113 7.58 0.21 11.07
N ARG A 114 6.62 -0.10 10.21
CA ARG A 114 5.39 0.69 10.04
C ARG A 114 4.44 0.56 11.22
N VAL A 115 4.34 -0.62 11.85
CA VAL A 115 3.38 -0.85 12.94
C VAL A 115 3.70 -0.01 14.19
N PRO A 116 4.93 -0.01 14.73
CA PRO A 116 5.27 0.83 15.89
C PRO A 116 5.03 2.32 15.64
N THR A 117 5.36 2.80 14.44
CA THR A 117 5.24 4.23 14.08
C THR A 117 3.78 4.63 13.92
N GLU A 118 2.94 3.76 13.36
CA GLU A 118 1.49 3.95 13.26
C GLU A 118 0.82 3.94 14.65
N VAL A 119 1.24 3.07 15.58
CA VAL A 119 0.71 3.05 16.95
C VAL A 119 1.01 4.37 17.68
N VAL A 120 2.21 4.91 17.53
CA VAL A 120 2.55 6.21 18.13
C VAL A 120 1.75 7.33 17.46
N LYS A 121 1.69 7.36 16.12
CA LYS A 121 0.92 8.35 15.35
C LYS A 121 -0.56 8.36 15.75
N THR A 122 -1.20 7.21 15.79
CA THR A 122 -2.63 7.08 16.14
C THR A 122 -2.92 7.53 17.57
N ARG A 123 -2.06 7.21 18.54
CA ARG A 123 -2.21 7.69 19.93
C ARG A 123 -2.04 9.21 20.06
N MET A 124 -1.18 9.81 19.23
CA MET A 124 -1.06 11.28 19.16
C MET A 124 -2.28 11.92 18.48
N GLN A 125 -2.79 11.33 17.40
CA GLN A 125 -3.93 11.87 16.63
C GLN A 125 -5.27 11.75 17.35
N THR A 126 -5.44 10.72 18.19
CA THR A 126 -6.62 10.56 19.06
C THR A 126 -6.58 11.48 20.28
N GLY A 127 -5.54 12.32 20.44
CA GLY A 127 -5.43 13.29 21.53
C GLY A 127 -5.06 12.69 22.88
N GLN A 128 -4.70 11.40 22.94
CA GLN A 128 -4.32 10.73 24.19
C GLN A 128 -2.99 11.26 24.74
N PHE A 129 -2.07 11.71 23.88
CA PHE A 129 -0.77 12.26 24.29
C PHE A 129 -0.36 13.47 23.45
N SER A 130 0.23 14.47 24.11
CA SER A 130 0.78 15.66 23.47
C SER A 130 2.18 15.47 22.86
N SER A 131 2.86 14.35 23.17
CA SER A 131 4.19 14.04 22.64
C SER A 131 4.42 12.54 22.45
N ALA A 132 5.19 12.18 21.41
CA ALA A 132 5.58 10.81 21.10
C ALA A 132 6.35 10.16 22.26
N ARG A 133 7.22 10.92 22.96
CA ARG A 133 7.96 10.44 24.13
C ARG A 133 7.05 10.14 25.32
N ALA A 134 5.97 10.90 25.51
CA ALA A 134 4.97 10.60 26.54
C ALA A 134 4.18 9.34 26.18
N ALA A 135 3.79 9.18 24.91
CA ALA A 135 3.11 7.98 24.43
C ALA A 135 3.96 6.73 24.61
N LEU A 136 5.23 6.76 24.20
CA LEU A 136 6.16 5.63 24.35
C LEU A 136 6.41 5.27 25.82
N ARG A 137 6.65 6.26 26.69
CA ARG A 137 6.81 6.01 28.13
C ARG A 137 5.55 5.40 28.75
N HIS A 138 4.37 5.85 28.33
CA HIS A 138 3.11 5.29 28.81
C HIS A 138 2.90 3.85 28.34
N ILE A 139 3.23 3.53 27.09
CA ILE A 139 3.19 2.16 26.55
C ILE A 139 4.07 1.24 27.40
N VAL A 140 5.32 1.64 27.67
CA VAL A 140 6.24 0.85 28.50
C VAL A 140 5.71 0.68 29.92
N ALA A 141 5.22 1.76 30.52
CA ALA A 141 4.78 1.76 31.92
C ALA A 141 3.49 0.96 32.16
N LYS A 142 2.52 0.97 31.22
CA LYS A 142 1.25 0.24 31.36
C LYS A 142 1.25 -1.16 30.79
N GLU A 143 1.94 -1.40 29.67
CA GLU A 143 1.88 -2.66 28.92
C GLU A 143 3.11 -3.55 29.21
N GLY A 144 4.03 -3.08 30.07
CA GLY A 144 5.14 -3.82 30.66
C GLY A 144 6.33 -4.06 29.73
N ARG A 145 6.09 -4.47 28.47
CA ARG A 145 7.13 -4.72 27.46
C ARG A 145 6.90 -3.86 26.22
N LEU A 146 7.88 -3.02 25.88
CA LEU A 146 7.83 -2.11 24.73
C LEU A 146 7.43 -2.84 23.43
N ALA A 147 7.98 -4.02 23.17
CA ALA A 147 7.65 -4.81 21.98
C ALA A 147 6.19 -5.32 22.00
N ALA A 148 5.69 -5.79 23.14
CA ALA A 148 4.31 -6.28 23.21
C ALA A 148 3.28 -5.16 22.96
N GLY A 149 3.56 -3.95 23.44
CA GLY A 149 2.67 -2.81 23.26
C GLY A 149 2.79 -2.10 21.91
N LEU A 150 4.00 -2.02 21.33
CA LEU A 150 4.20 -1.47 19.98
C LEU A 150 3.65 -2.39 18.89
N PHE A 151 3.61 -3.70 19.14
CA PHE A 151 3.02 -4.69 18.24
C PHE A 151 1.61 -5.11 18.67
N ALA A 152 1.02 -4.45 19.66
CA ALA A 152 -0.38 -4.65 20.03
C ALA A 152 -1.28 -4.21 18.85
N GLY A 153 -1.87 -5.17 18.14
CA GLY A 153 -2.61 -4.93 16.90
C GLY A 153 -1.86 -5.31 15.62
N PHE A 154 -0.68 -5.93 15.73
CA PHE A 154 0.05 -6.47 14.57
C PHE A 154 -0.82 -7.43 13.73
N GLY A 155 -1.59 -8.31 14.38
CA GLY A 155 -2.50 -9.22 13.67
C GLY A 155 -3.63 -8.51 12.92
N SER A 156 -4.23 -7.46 13.47
CA SER A 156 -5.26 -6.68 12.78
C SER A 156 -4.67 -5.78 11.69
N PHE A 157 -3.39 -5.41 11.83
CA PHE A 157 -2.64 -4.73 10.80
C PHE A 157 -2.36 -5.65 9.61
N LEU A 158 -1.78 -6.83 9.84
CA LEU A 158 -1.52 -7.81 8.79
C LEU A 158 -2.80 -8.25 8.07
N LEU A 159 -3.89 -8.43 8.82
CA LEU A 159 -5.17 -8.80 8.23
C LEU A 159 -5.70 -7.77 7.22
N ARG A 160 -5.37 -6.49 7.38
CA ARG A 160 -5.73 -5.46 6.41
C ARG A 160 -4.68 -5.36 5.31
N ASP A 161 -3.43 -5.23 5.71
CA ASP A 161 -2.35 -4.81 4.83
C ASP A 161 -1.97 -5.92 3.86
N LEU A 162 -1.98 -7.20 4.27
CA LEU A 162 -1.70 -8.31 3.35
C LEU A 162 -2.75 -8.45 2.24
N PRO A 163 -4.08 -8.46 2.52
CA PRO A 163 -5.07 -8.42 1.45
C PRO A 163 -5.02 -7.16 0.60
N PHE A 164 -4.74 -6.01 1.22
CA PHE A 164 -4.59 -4.74 0.50
C PHE A 164 -3.46 -4.80 -0.51
N ASP A 165 -2.25 -5.15 -0.06
CA ASP A 165 -1.07 -5.26 -0.92
C ASP A 165 -1.31 -6.32 -2.01
N ALA A 166 -1.88 -7.47 -1.66
CA ALA A 166 -2.19 -8.53 -2.62
C ALA A 166 -3.16 -8.07 -3.72
N ILE A 167 -4.25 -7.39 -3.35
CA ILE A 167 -5.26 -6.93 -4.29
C ILE A 167 -4.71 -5.78 -5.13
N GLU A 168 -3.92 -4.87 -4.57
CA GLU A 168 -3.33 -3.73 -5.28
C GLU A 168 -2.37 -4.21 -6.38
N PHE A 169 -1.44 -5.10 -6.02
CA PHE A 169 -0.50 -5.65 -6.98
C PHE A 169 -1.19 -6.52 -8.02
N ALA A 170 -2.14 -7.38 -7.63
CA ALA A 170 -2.90 -8.19 -8.58
C ALA A 170 -3.69 -7.29 -9.55
N SER A 171 -4.39 -6.28 -9.04
CA SER A 171 -5.18 -5.35 -9.86
C SER A 171 -4.29 -4.56 -10.81
N TYR A 172 -3.15 -4.04 -10.34
CA TYR A 172 -2.21 -3.31 -11.16
C TYR A 172 -1.62 -4.17 -12.28
N GLU A 173 -1.21 -5.40 -11.98
CA GLU A 173 -0.67 -6.31 -13.01
C GLU A 173 -1.74 -6.70 -14.04
N GLN A 174 -2.97 -7.02 -13.62
CA GLN A 174 -4.05 -7.33 -14.57
C GLN A 174 -4.38 -6.13 -15.47
N LEU A 175 -4.43 -4.93 -14.90
CA LEU A 175 -4.68 -3.69 -15.65
C LEU A 175 -3.55 -3.38 -16.63
N LYS A 176 -2.29 -3.59 -16.21
CA LYS A 176 -1.13 -3.44 -17.09
C LYS A 176 -1.15 -4.44 -18.24
N LEU A 177 -1.48 -5.70 -17.99
CA LEU A 177 -1.61 -6.72 -19.02
C LEU A 177 -2.73 -6.38 -20.01
N ALA A 178 -3.90 -5.95 -19.52
CA ALA A 178 -5.01 -5.52 -20.35
C ALA A 178 -4.66 -4.28 -21.19
N TRP A 179 -3.97 -3.29 -20.62
CA TRP A 179 -3.52 -2.10 -21.34
C TRP A 179 -2.51 -2.46 -22.44
N CYS A 180 -1.55 -3.35 -22.16
CA CYS A 180 -0.63 -3.83 -23.18
C CYS A 180 -1.32 -4.61 -24.31
N ALA A 181 -2.42 -5.31 -24.02
CA ALA A 181 -3.20 -6.03 -25.04
C ALA A 181 -4.05 -5.09 -25.91
N LEU A 182 -4.48 -3.96 -25.36
CA LEU A 182 -5.31 -2.96 -26.04
C LEU A 182 -4.48 -1.87 -26.76
N ALA A 183 -3.25 -1.60 -26.31
CA ALA A 183 -2.40 -0.59 -26.90
C ALA A 183 -1.92 -1.04 -28.30
N PRO A 184 -2.05 -0.21 -29.35
CA PRO A 184 -1.56 -0.54 -30.68
C PRO A 184 -0.04 -0.74 -30.64
N VAL A 185 0.37 -1.98 -30.89
CA VAL A 185 1.77 -2.39 -31.08
C VAL A 185 2.28 -1.64 -32.30
N ALA A 186 2.97 -0.49 -32.13
CA ALA A 186 3.57 0.09 -33.33
C ALA A 186 4.74 -0.80 -33.78
N PRO A 187 4.74 -1.21 -35.05
CA PRO A 187 5.70 -2.15 -35.61
C PRO A 187 7.11 -1.56 -35.57
N LYS A 188 8.11 -2.44 -35.49
CA LYS A 188 9.53 -2.07 -35.64
C LYS A 188 9.68 -1.34 -36.99
N PRO A 189 10.30 -0.14 -37.08
CA PRO A 189 10.76 0.35 -38.37
C PRO A 189 11.82 -0.65 -38.86
N SER A 190 11.57 -1.28 -39.99
CA SER A 190 12.50 -2.18 -40.66
C SER A 190 13.78 -1.41 -40.97
N SER A 191 14.80 -1.51 -40.10
CA SER A 191 16.17 -1.23 -40.51
C SER A 191 16.61 -2.40 -41.39
N THR A 192 16.23 -2.36 -42.66
CA THR A 192 16.70 -3.29 -43.68
C THR A 192 18.17 -2.98 -43.94
N ALA A 193 19.08 -3.66 -43.24
CA ALA A 193 20.40 -3.94 -43.78
C ALA A 193 20.27 -5.19 -44.67
N PRO A 194 20.76 -5.18 -45.93
CA PRO A 194 20.58 -6.30 -46.84
C PRO A 194 21.59 -7.41 -46.50
N GLY A 195 21.12 -8.51 -45.91
CA GLY A 195 21.92 -9.72 -45.73
C GLY A 195 21.59 -10.47 -44.44
N GLY A 196 20.61 -11.37 -44.50
CA GLY A 196 20.31 -12.28 -43.40
C GLY A 196 18.87 -12.78 -43.46
N THR A 197 18.63 -13.85 -44.21
CA THR A 197 17.38 -14.62 -44.16
C THR A 197 17.34 -15.44 -42.86
N ASN A 198 16.62 -14.97 -41.85
CA ASN A 198 16.12 -15.85 -40.78
C ASN A 198 14.82 -16.52 -41.28
N PRO A 199 14.71 -17.86 -41.25
CA PRO A 199 13.54 -18.56 -41.79
C PRO A 199 12.34 -18.67 -40.82
N ASP A 200 12.49 -18.28 -39.56
CA ASP A 200 11.39 -18.31 -38.58
C ASP A 200 10.99 -16.88 -38.22
N GLY A 201 9.86 -16.44 -38.78
CA GLY A 201 9.28 -15.10 -38.61
C GLY A 201 8.67 -14.86 -37.21
N GLU A 202 9.39 -15.20 -36.14
CA GLU A 202 8.98 -14.84 -34.79
C GLU A 202 9.28 -13.36 -34.56
N VAL A 203 8.22 -12.54 -34.62
CA VAL A 203 8.26 -11.14 -34.24
C VAL A 203 8.55 -11.08 -32.74
N GLU A 204 9.80 -10.81 -32.36
CA GLU A 204 10.20 -10.58 -30.97
C GLU A 204 9.46 -9.35 -30.43
N THR A 205 8.32 -9.60 -29.77
CA THR A 205 7.34 -8.58 -29.40
C THR A 205 7.75 -7.97 -28.06
N ARG A 206 8.75 -7.08 -28.07
CA ARG A 206 9.17 -6.36 -26.86
C ARG A 206 8.03 -5.44 -26.39
N ARG A 207 7.41 -5.76 -25.24
CA ARG A 207 6.39 -4.92 -24.61
C ARG A 207 6.94 -3.51 -24.36
N ARG A 208 6.22 -2.48 -24.80
CA ARG A 208 6.61 -1.08 -24.63
C ARG A 208 6.65 -0.72 -23.14
N PRO A 209 7.66 0.03 -22.65
CA PRO A 209 7.61 0.59 -21.31
C PRO A 209 6.42 1.55 -21.21
N LEU A 210 5.63 1.43 -20.14
CA LEU A 210 4.47 2.29 -19.90
C LEU A 210 4.92 3.75 -19.78
N ARG A 211 4.21 4.67 -20.44
CA ARG A 211 4.45 6.10 -20.26
C ARG A 211 4.01 6.50 -18.85
N ARG A 212 4.66 7.51 -18.27
CA ARG A 212 4.43 7.97 -16.88
C ARG A 212 2.94 8.21 -16.55
N HIS A 213 2.18 8.78 -17.49
CA HIS A 213 0.74 9.03 -17.32
C HIS A 213 -0.11 7.76 -17.40
N GLU A 214 0.29 6.76 -18.20
CA GLU A 214 -0.41 5.47 -18.29
C GLU A 214 -0.25 4.72 -16.96
N SER A 215 0.97 4.67 -16.41
CA SER A 215 1.22 4.09 -15.09
C SER A 215 0.41 4.78 -13.99
N ALA A 216 0.25 6.10 -14.07
CA ALA A 216 -0.57 6.87 -13.12
C ALA A 216 -2.06 6.50 -13.22
N VAL A 217 -2.62 6.40 -14.42
CA VAL A 217 -4.03 6.03 -14.61
C VAL A 217 -4.28 4.59 -14.18
N LEU A 218 -3.41 3.66 -14.57
CA LEU A 218 -3.51 2.26 -14.17
C LEU A 218 -3.36 2.10 -12.65
N GLY A 219 -2.42 2.84 -12.05
CA GLY A 219 -2.25 2.93 -10.60
C GLY A 219 -3.49 3.47 -9.89
N ALA A 220 -4.14 4.48 -10.45
CA ALA A 220 -5.34 5.06 -9.86
C ALA A 220 -6.55 4.12 -9.94
N VAL A 221 -6.73 3.42 -11.06
CA VAL A 221 -7.80 2.41 -11.20
C VAL A 221 -7.53 1.21 -10.30
N ALA A 222 -6.28 0.73 -10.24
CA ALA A 222 -5.88 -0.36 -9.34
C ALA A 222 -6.16 0.01 -7.87
N GLY A 223 -5.76 1.22 -7.47
CA GLY A 223 -6.02 1.74 -6.12
C GLY A 223 -7.51 1.87 -5.81
N ALA A 224 -8.31 2.35 -6.76
CA ALA A 224 -9.76 2.45 -6.59
C ALA A 224 -10.43 1.08 -6.39
N VAL A 225 -10.10 0.09 -7.23
CA VAL A 225 -10.59 -1.29 -7.10
C VAL A 225 -10.16 -1.90 -5.77
N THR A 226 -8.90 -1.74 -5.41
CA THR A 226 -8.35 -2.21 -4.13
C THR A 226 -9.10 -1.60 -2.97
N GLY A 227 -9.32 -0.28 -2.99
CA GLY A 227 -10.07 0.44 -1.98
C GLY A 227 -11.49 -0.11 -1.81
N ALA A 228 -12.18 -0.41 -2.92
CA ALA A 228 -13.53 -0.97 -2.88
C ALA A 228 -13.54 -2.38 -2.25
N VAL A 229 -12.67 -3.28 -2.69
CA VAL A 229 -12.62 -4.67 -2.21
C VAL A 229 -12.18 -4.75 -0.74
N THR A 230 -11.24 -3.89 -0.34
CA THR A 230 -10.69 -3.86 1.03
C THR A 230 -11.54 -3.02 1.99
N THR A 231 -12.61 -2.39 1.52
CA THR A 231 -13.51 -1.54 2.34
C THR A 231 -13.95 -2.23 3.64
N PRO A 232 -14.52 -3.45 3.61
CA PRO A 232 -14.99 -4.12 4.82
C PRO A 232 -13.90 -4.34 5.88
N LEU A 233 -12.68 -4.68 5.45
CA LEU A 233 -11.57 -4.98 6.35
C LEU A 233 -11.12 -3.76 7.15
N ASP A 234 -11.09 -2.56 6.57
CA ASP A 234 -10.73 -1.37 7.38
C ASP A 234 -11.87 -0.93 8.27
N VAL A 235 -13.13 -1.13 7.89
CA VAL A 235 -14.23 -0.78 8.81
C VAL A 235 -14.11 -1.62 10.08
N VAL A 236 -13.81 -2.92 9.94
CA VAL A 236 -13.53 -3.79 11.10
C VAL A 236 -12.29 -3.33 11.87
N LYS A 237 -11.17 -3.04 11.19
CA LYS A 237 -9.92 -2.57 11.83
C LYS A 237 -10.12 -1.27 12.59
N THR A 238 -10.76 -0.28 11.97
CA THR A 238 -10.99 1.05 12.57
C THR A 238 -11.84 0.93 13.83
N ARG A 239 -12.94 0.16 13.81
CA ARG A 239 -13.75 -0.08 15.02
C ARG A 239 -13.00 -0.78 16.14
N LEU A 240 -12.17 -1.77 15.80
CA LEU A 240 -11.32 -2.45 16.78
C LEU A 240 -10.25 -1.52 17.38
N MET A 241 -9.78 -0.53 16.62
CA MET A 241 -8.81 0.46 17.09
C MET A 241 -9.47 1.56 17.93
N THR A 242 -10.71 1.96 17.62
CA THR A 242 -11.40 3.06 18.32
C THR A 242 -12.11 2.63 19.61
N GLN A 243 -12.47 1.35 19.77
CA GLN A 243 -13.16 0.86 20.99
C GLN A 243 -12.36 1.10 22.28
N GLY A 244 -11.02 1.20 22.22
CA GLY A 244 -10.18 1.48 23.39
C GLY A 244 -10.22 2.94 23.84
N ALA A 245 -10.67 3.87 22.99
CA ALA A 245 -10.87 5.27 23.35
C ALA A 245 -12.26 5.51 23.99
N GLU A 246 -13.22 4.64 23.73
CA GLU A 246 -14.56 4.65 24.31
C GLU A 246 -14.59 3.85 25.62
N GLY A 247 -13.83 4.30 26.63
CA GLY A 247 -13.73 3.67 27.95
C GLY A 247 -15.00 3.69 28.81
N ARG A 248 -16.20 3.63 28.22
CA ARG A 248 -17.48 3.68 28.93
C ARG A 248 -18.52 2.77 28.26
N GLY A 249 -18.57 1.50 28.65
CA GLY A 249 -19.79 0.71 28.50
C GLY A 249 -19.67 -0.75 28.01
N GLY A 250 -18.84 -1.59 28.62
CA GLY A 250 -18.90 -3.02 28.28
C GLY A 250 -18.08 -3.96 29.17
N GLY A 251 -18.74 -4.58 30.15
CA GLY A 251 -18.25 -5.74 30.91
C GLY A 251 -16.97 -5.50 31.74
N SER A 252 -16.61 -6.49 32.55
CA SER A 252 -15.48 -6.45 33.50
C SER A 252 -14.08 -6.21 32.90
N ASP A 253 -13.95 -6.13 31.56
CA ASP A 253 -12.69 -5.91 30.82
C ASP A 253 -12.70 -4.66 29.90
N GLY A 254 -13.79 -3.87 29.88
CA GLY A 254 -13.86 -2.59 29.15
C GLY A 254 -13.75 -2.67 27.61
N ARG A 255 -13.76 -3.87 27.02
CA ARG A 255 -13.65 -4.12 25.56
C ARG A 255 -15.02 -4.45 24.95
N ARG A 256 -15.40 -3.73 23.88
CA ARG A 256 -16.68 -3.95 23.15
C ARG A 256 -16.65 -5.16 22.21
N TYR A 257 -15.48 -5.48 21.65
CA TYR A 257 -15.26 -6.58 20.71
C TYR A 257 -14.09 -7.45 21.18
N ARG A 258 -14.28 -8.78 21.18
CA ARG A 258 -13.23 -9.75 21.57
C ARG A 258 -12.18 -9.98 20.48
N GLY A 259 -12.51 -9.68 19.22
CA GLY A 259 -11.61 -9.86 18.09
C GLY A 259 -12.28 -9.53 16.76
N VAL A 260 -11.59 -9.82 15.66
CA VAL A 260 -12.04 -9.52 14.28
C VAL A 260 -13.35 -10.22 13.95
N VAL A 261 -13.45 -11.53 14.22
CA VAL A 261 -14.62 -12.35 13.87
C VAL A 261 -15.85 -11.93 14.69
N ASP A 262 -15.68 -11.66 15.98
CA ASP A 262 -16.75 -11.16 16.86
C ASP A 262 -17.22 -9.76 16.42
N CYS A 263 -16.29 -8.88 16.04
CA CYS A 263 -16.60 -7.56 15.48
C CYS A 263 -17.42 -7.69 14.20
N LEU A 264 -16.97 -8.51 13.25
CA LEU A 264 -17.65 -8.73 11.97
C LEU A 264 -19.06 -9.31 12.17
N ALA A 265 -19.19 -10.36 12.99
CA ALA A 265 -20.46 -11.02 13.23
C ALA A 265 -21.48 -10.09 13.89
N ARG A 266 -21.06 -9.30 14.89
CA ARG A 266 -21.94 -8.32 15.54
C ARG A 266 -22.31 -7.16 14.63
N MET A 267 -21.37 -6.64 13.83
CA MET A 267 -21.68 -5.59 12.86
C MET A 267 -22.76 -6.02 11.87
N VAL A 268 -22.64 -7.23 11.31
CA VAL A 268 -23.63 -7.74 10.35
C VAL A 268 -24.97 -8.00 11.03
N ARG A 269 -24.98 -8.52 12.27
CA ARG A 269 -26.20 -8.83 13.02
C ARG A 269 -26.93 -7.60 13.56
N GLU A 270 -26.20 -6.61 14.05
CA GLU A 270 -26.75 -5.43 14.73
C GLU A 270 -26.99 -4.24 13.80
N GLU A 271 -26.14 -4.04 12.79
CA GLU A 271 -26.20 -2.88 11.88
C GLU A 271 -26.47 -3.23 10.42
N GLY A 272 -26.47 -4.53 10.07
CA GLY A 272 -26.63 -5.02 8.72
C GLY A 272 -25.35 -5.00 7.88
N ALA A 273 -25.35 -5.75 6.77
CA ALA A 273 -24.19 -5.91 5.89
C ALA A 273 -23.76 -4.60 5.19
N SER A 274 -24.68 -3.65 4.98
CA SER A 274 -24.35 -2.34 4.41
C SER A 274 -23.47 -1.48 5.34
N SER A 275 -23.43 -1.79 6.63
CA SER A 275 -22.52 -1.13 7.58
C SER A 275 -21.04 -1.32 7.24
N LEU A 276 -20.69 -2.43 6.58
CA LEU A 276 -19.33 -2.76 6.14
C LEU A 276 -18.84 -1.90 4.96
N LEU A 277 -19.76 -1.27 4.23
CA LEU A 277 -19.45 -0.41 3.08
C LEU A 277 -19.60 1.08 3.39
N LYS A 278 -19.94 1.44 4.64
CA LYS A 278 -20.01 2.84 5.07
C LYS A 278 -18.65 3.53 4.86
N GLY A 279 -18.63 4.56 4.03
CA GLY A 279 -17.41 5.31 3.70
C GLY A 279 -16.61 4.77 2.51
N ILE A 280 -17.20 3.89 1.68
CA ILE A 280 -16.54 3.38 0.46
C ILE A 280 -16.14 4.50 -0.51
N GLN A 281 -17.01 5.49 -0.74
CA GLN A 281 -16.75 6.56 -1.71
C GLN A 281 -15.48 7.37 -1.39
N PRO A 282 -15.33 7.99 -0.20
CA PRO A 282 -14.10 8.71 0.11
C PRO A 282 -12.88 7.79 0.09
N ARG A 283 -13.03 6.52 0.47
CA ARG A 283 -11.94 5.55 0.47
C ARG A 283 -11.44 5.22 -0.94
N VAL A 284 -12.34 4.88 -1.85
CA VAL A 284 -12.02 4.54 -3.25
C VAL A 284 -11.33 5.73 -3.91
N THR A 285 -11.85 6.95 -3.71
CA THR A 285 -11.24 8.17 -4.23
C THR A 285 -9.83 8.38 -3.69
N PHE A 286 -9.61 8.24 -2.38
CA PHE A 286 -8.29 8.52 -1.79
C PHE A 286 -7.24 7.48 -2.16
N ILE A 287 -7.59 6.20 -2.17
CA ILE A 287 -6.64 5.15 -2.56
C ILE A 287 -6.36 5.22 -4.06
N GLY A 288 -7.35 5.57 -4.89
CA GLY A 288 -7.13 5.84 -6.31
C GLY A 288 -6.17 7.02 -6.55
N ILE A 289 -6.38 8.16 -5.91
CA ILE A 289 -5.47 9.31 -6.03
C ILE A 289 -4.06 8.92 -5.55
N GLY A 290 -3.97 8.23 -4.41
CA GLY A 290 -2.70 7.74 -3.86
C GLY A 290 -1.94 6.82 -4.81
N GLY A 291 -2.63 5.81 -5.36
CA GLY A 291 -2.06 4.90 -6.35
C GLY A 291 -1.57 5.65 -7.60
N GLY A 292 -2.36 6.60 -8.10
CA GLY A 292 -1.96 7.40 -9.25
C GLY A 292 -0.69 8.22 -9.01
N VAL A 293 -0.62 8.93 -7.88
CA VAL A 293 0.58 9.69 -7.49
C VAL A 293 1.78 8.75 -7.27
N PHE A 294 1.57 7.61 -6.59
CA PHE A 294 2.61 6.64 -6.29
C PHE A 294 3.27 6.14 -7.57
N PHE A 295 2.49 5.57 -8.49
CA PHE A 295 3.03 4.97 -9.70
C PHE A 295 3.59 6.00 -10.68
N PHE A 296 3.03 7.22 -10.73
CA PHE A 296 3.60 8.33 -11.51
C PHE A 296 5.02 8.67 -11.02
N VAL A 297 5.18 8.91 -9.72
CA VAL A 297 6.46 9.29 -9.12
C VAL A 297 7.44 8.13 -9.15
N LEU A 298 6.97 6.91 -8.90
CA LEU A 298 7.79 5.70 -8.94
C LEU A 298 8.43 5.51 -10.33
N GLU A 299 7.66 5.66 -11.40
CA GLU A 299 8.18 5.52 -12.77
C GLU A 299 9.12 6.67 -13.14
N ALA A 300 8.80 7.90 -12.72
CA ALA A 300 9.69 9.04 -12.90
C ALA A 300 11.03 8.85 -12.17
N ALA A 301 11.00 8.36 -10.92
CA ALA A 301 12.17 8.14 -10.10
C ALA A 301 13.01 6.96 -10.61
N LYS A 302 12.38 5.86 -11.06
CA LYS A 302 13.09 4.75 -11.71
C LYS A 302 13.83 5.20 -12.97
N GLY A 303 13.22 6.08 -13.76
CA GLY A 303 13.85 6.67 -14.94
C GLY A 303 15.10 7.52 -14.64
N VAL A 304 15.31 7.93 -13.39
CA VAL A 304 16.52 8.65 -12.95
C VAL A 304 17.48 7.67 -12.27
N PHE A 305 17.03 7.00 -11.20
CA PHE A 305 17.92 6.23 -10.34
C PHE A 305 18.32 4.87 -10.90
N VAL A 306 17.48 4.25 -11.73
CA VAL A 306 17.75 2.90 -12.28
C VAL A 306 18.35 3.00 -13.69
N ALA A 307 18.00 4.04 -14.46
CA ALA A 307 18.56 4.25 -15.79
C ALA A 307 20.04 4.67 -15.77
N GLU A 308 20.50 5.27 -14.67
CA GLU A 308 21.90 5.68 -14.46
C GLU A 308 22.77 4.60 -13.76
N SER A 309 22.20 3.43 -13.43
CA SER A 309 22.87 2.32 -12.73
C SER A 309 23.37 1.24 -13.68
#